data_AF-A0A953J8A9-F1
#
_entry.id   AF-A0A953J8A9-F1
#
_cell.length_a   1.000
_cell.length_b   1.000
_cell.length_c   1.000
_cell.angle_alpha   90.00
_cell.angle_beta   90.00
_cell.angle_gamma   90.00
#
_symmetry.space_group_name_H-M   'P 1'
#
loop_
_entity.id
_entity.type
_entity.pdbx_description
1 polymer ?
#
loop_
_entity_poly.entity_id
_entity_poly.type
_entity_poly.pdbx_seq_one_letter_code
_entity_poly.pdbx_strand_id
1 'polypeptide(L)'
;LRNNDAELRITNRGGGISEVILSNHIGENDKRVTLNSPQHMPIGAIVDQPATPVLAEFALSRTEDGGVRCERATPEGITMRKKFFFPETAEKKDNFLVELDLEVVNAGAQSYVSNGYFVALGSAAPIHPRDYPYYTRLVWCIDGRPHDKNVSWFQGSGGFLGLGQRPPQPFFQQDFSGAEWTAVTDQFFATLIAPLNAKATGIWGRAFDVSAAQHMVGIEGAMRMPGFQLQPGQTYSARFEIYAGPKIYHRLARLQHNEAEIMNFGMFKIVSQFLLNFLNTIHSVVKDYGVAILILTAIIRIVLWPLQSKANQSMRKTALLAPKVQELREKYKDDPTRINQEMMKLYKQYGINPVSGCLPMAIQIPIFFGLYQMLAQAVELRNARFLWVHDLSQPDTVAHLPVLGWPVNIIPLCMAATQVWLIAMTPKTGDPTQRRIMMFTPLIFLFICYNFAAALALYYTAQNLFSIVQFYQNKR
;
A
#
# COMPACT_ATOMS: atom_id res chain seq x y z
N LEU A 1 7.21 -14.55 23.27
CA LEU A 1 6.31 -15.55 22.65
C LEU A 1 6.79 -15.74 21.21
N ARG A 2 6.89 -16.95 20.64
CA ARG A 2 7.41 -17.12 19.26
C ARG A 2 6.76 -18.29 18.52
N ASN A 3 6.67 -18.18 17.20
CA ASN A 3 6.36 -19.26 16.27
C ASN A 3 7.43 -19.30 15.15
N ASN A 4 7.16 -19.94 14.02
CA ASN A 4 8.11 -20.03 12.90
C ASN A 4 8.30 -18.71 12.13
N ASP A 5 7.30 -17.83 12.14
CA ASP A 5 7.26 -16.62 11.31
C ASP A 5 7.54 -15.33 12.09
N ALA A 6 7.26 -15.32 13.40
CA ALA A 6 7.37 -14.15 14.25
C ALA A 6 7.81 -14.46 15.70
N GLU A 7 8.59 -13.54 16.27
CA GLU A 7 8.95 -13.48 17.69
C GLU A 7 8.39 -12.19 18.32
N LEU A 8 7.53 -12.35 19.31
CA LEU A 8 6.96 -11.26 20.10
C LEU A 8 7.73 -11.09 21.40
N ARG A 9 8.23 -9.88 21.63
CA ARG A 9 8.81 -9.47 22.91
C ARG A 9 7.73 -8.79 23.75
N ILE A 10 7.38 -9.43 24.86
CA ILE A 10 6.39 -8.90 25.81
C ILE A 10 7.11 -8.12 26.90
N THR A 11 6.60 -6.95 27.23
CA THR A 11 7.16 -6.08 28.26
C THR A 11 6.20 -5.92 29.44
N ASN A 12 6.75 -5.74 30.64
CA ASN A 12 6.00 -5.42 31.85
C ASN A 12 5.42 -4.00 31.79
N ARG A 13 6.11 -3.06 31.12
CA ARG A 13 5.66 -1.67 30.92
C ARG A 13 4.36 -1.67 30.13
N GLY A 14 3.24 -1.36 30.77
CA GLY A 14 1.91 -1.37 30.15
C GLY A 14 1.38 -2.77 29.80
N GLY A 15 2.14 -3.85 30.06
CA GLY A 15 1.73 -5.25 29.82
C GLY A 15 1.29 -5.51 28.37
N GLY A 16 2.21 -5.37 27.41
CA GLY A 16 1.92 -5.51 25.97
C GLY A 16 3.15 -5.95 25.16
N ILE A 17 3.04 -5.93 23.83
CA ILE A 17 4.10 -6.36 22.91
C ILE A 17 4.98 -5.14 22.56
N SER A 18 6.23 -5.13 23.03
CA SER A 18 7.16 -4.03 22.74
C SER A 18 7.70 -4.10 21.31
N GLU A 19 7.94 -5.30 20.80
CA GLU A 19 8.52 -5.55 19.48
C GLU A 19 7.96 -6.84 18.88
N VAL A 20 7.74 -6.84 17.57
CA VAL A 20 7.45 -8.05 16.78
C VAL A 20 8.54 -8.22 15.73
N ILE A 21 9.38 -9.25 15.89
CA ILE A 21 10.49 -9.54 14.99
C ILE A 21 10.02 -10.58 13.98
N LEU A 22 10.08 -10.24 12.69
CA LEU A 22 9.64 -11.10 11.60
C LEU A 22 10.79 -12.00 11.15
N SER A 23 10.67 -13.31 11.38
CA SER A 23 11.75 -14.30 11.19
C SER A 23 12.21 -14.39 9.73
N ASN A 24 11.28 -14.28 8.78
CA ASN A 24 11.50 -14.51 7.35
C ASN A 24 11.60 -13.21 6.54
N HIS A 25 11.57 -12.04 7.18
CA HIS A 25 11.64 -10.75 6.50
C HIS A 25 12.91 -10.00 6.89
N ILE A 26 13.77 -9.76 5.91
CA ILE A 26 15.03 -9.03 6.06
C ILE A 26 14.81 -7.57 5.65
N GLY A 27 15.17 -6.65 6.54
CA GLY A 27 15.24 -5.21 6.33
C GLY A 27 16.63 -4.75 5.90
N GLU A 28 16.93 -3.46 6.07
CA GLU A 28 18.24 -2.92 5.74
C GLU A 28 19.36 -3.52 6.61
N ASN A 29 20.56 -3.64 6.03
CA ASN A 29 21.77 -4.15 6.68
C ASN A 29 21.64 -5.60 7.19
N ASP A 30 20.89 -6.44 6.48
CA ASP A 30 20.65 -7.86 6.80
C ASP A 30 20.00 -8.12 8.18
N LYS A 31 19.41 -7.08 8.79
CA LYS A 31 18.65 -7.21 10.04
C LYS A 31 17.23 -7.69 9.75
N ARG A 32 16.68 -8.51 10.63
CA ARG A 32 15.25 -8.86 10.57
C ARG A 32 14.41 -7.60 10.74
N VAL A 33 13.28 -7.56 10.04
CA VAL A 33 12.30 -6.49 10.23
C VAL A 33 11.69 -6.63 11.62
N THR A 34 11.68 -5.52 12.35
CA THR A 34 11.03 -5.40 13.65
C THR A 34 9.90 -4.38 13.55
N LEU A 35 8.69 -4.77 13.95
CA LEU A 35 7.55 -3.88 14.08
C LEU A 35 7.45 -3.36 15.52
N ASN A 36 6.96 -2.13 15.65
CA ASN A 36 6.97 -1.35 16.89
C ASN A 36 8.39 -1.11 17.44
N SER A 37 8.49 -0.33 18.52
CA SER A 37 9.74 -0.14 19.24
C SER A 37 9.51 0.02 20.74
N PRO A 38 10.47 -0.38 21.61
CA PRO A 38 10.31 -0.27 23.06
C PRO A 38 10.08 1.15 23.60
N GLN A 39 10.45 2.19 22.83
CA GLN A 39 10.23 3.59 23.23
C GLN A 39 8.77 4.02 23.10
N HIS A 40 7.99 3.40 22.21
CA HIS A 40 6.58 3.73 22.00
C HIS A 40 5.65 2.93 22.92
N MET A 41 4.35 3.15 22.79
CA MET A 41 3.37 2.31 23.48
C MET A 41 3.49 0.86 23.00
N PRO A 42 3.53 -0.14 23.89
CA PRO A 42 3.49 -1.54 23.48
C PRO A 42 2.15 -1.86 22.81
N ILE A 43 2.17 -2.71 21.77
CA ILE A 43 0.95 -3.17 21.10
C ILE A 43 0.09 -3.92 22.12
N GLY A 44 -1.20 -3.60 22.20
CA GLY A 44 -2.13 -4.17 23.18
C GLY A 44 -2.04 -3.58 24.60
N ALA A 45 -1.22 -2.54 24.81
CA ALA A 45 -1.26 -1.80 26.07
C ALA A 45 -2.61 -1.10 26.24
N ILE A 46 -3.12 -1.04 27.48
CA ILE A 46 -4.39 -0.40 27.81
C ILE A 46 -4.07 0.94 28.45
N VAL A 47 -4.60 2.04 27.90
CA VAL A 47 -4.35 3.41 28.38
C VAL A 47 -5.63 4.22 28.39
N ASP A 48 -5.79 5.12 29.36
CA ASP A 48 -6.98 5.99 29.42
C ASP A 48 -6.82 7.23 28.51
N GLN A 49 -5.59 7.76 28.44
CA GLN A 49 -5.26 8.96 27.66
C GLN A 49 -4.01 8.69 26.80
N PRO A 50 -4.18 8.40 25.50
CA PRO A 50 -3.05 8.02 24.64
C PRO A 50 -2.08 9.17 24.34
N ALA A 51 -2.50 10.43 24.50
CA ALA A 51 -1.62 11.60 24.32
C ALA A 51 -0.54 11.72 25.43
N THR A 52 -0.85 11.23 26.64
CA THR A 52 0.03 11.21 27.81
C THR A 52 -0.12 9.85 28.51
N PRO A 53 0.36 8.77 27.87
CA PRO A 53 0.03 7.43 28.31
C PRO A 53 0.74 7.09 29.62
N VAL A 54 -0.03 6.66 30.62
CA VAL A 54 0.49 6.10 31.86
C VAL A 54 0.58 4.58 31.73
N LEU A 55 1.80 4.09 31.54
CA LEU A 55 2.06 2.66 31.30
C LEU A 55 2.49 1.97 32.59
N ALA A 56 1.49 1.57 33.38
CA ALA A 56 1.72 0.85 34.63
C ALA A 56 2.42 -0.50 34.40
N GLU A 57 3.20 -0.96 35.38
CA GLU A 57 3.89 -2.25 35.31
C GLU A 57 2.94 -3.42 35.57
N PHE A 58 3.17 -4.53 34.85
CA PHE A 58 2.46 -5.79 34.99
C PHE A 58 3.43 -6.91 35.38
N ALA A 59 2.98 -7.82 36.24
CA ALA A 59 3.67 -9.08 36.48
C ALA A 59 3.49 -9.99 35.26
N LEU A 60 4.60 -10.53 34.75
CA LEU A 60 4.61 -11.42 33.59
C LEU A 60 4.76 -12.88 34.02
N SER A 61 3.94 -13.75 33.43
CA SER A 61 4.03 -15.21 33.63
C SER A 61 3.73 -15.96 32.33
N ARG A 62 4.19 -17.21 32.22
CA ARG A 62 3.82 -18.09 31.11
C ARG A 62 2.55 -18.85 31.48
N THR A 63 1.67 -19.07 30.50
CA THR A 63 0.50 -19.92 30.67
C THR A 63 0.79 -21.36 30.20
N GLU A 64 0.03 -22.33 30.70
CA GLU A 64 0.23 -23.76 30.41
C GLU A 64 0.11 -24.10 28.91
N ASP A 65 -0.75 -23.36 28.21
CA ASP A 65 -0.96 -23.44 26.76
C ASP A 65 0.08 -22.67 25.92
N GLY A 66 1.17 -22.22 26.55
CA GLY A 66 2.31 -21.59 25.85
C GLY A 66 2.16 -20.09 25.57
N GLY A 67 1.08 -19.45 26.03
CA GLY A 67 0.89 -18.01 26.02
C GLY A 67 1.68 -17.25 27.09
N VAL A 68 1.50 -15.93 27.12
CA VAL A 68 2.08 -15.03 28.13
C VAL A 68 0.96 -14.24 28.79
N ARG A 69 0.88 -14.31 30.12
CA ARG A 69 -0.06 -13.54 30.94
C ARG A 69 0.64 -12.33 31.56
N CYS A 70 0.03 -11.16 31.41
CA CYS A 70 0.38 -9.92 32.09
C CYS A 70 -0.73 -9.63 33.11
N GLU A 71 -0.40 -9.55 34.40
CA GLU A 71 -1.38 -9.28 35.46
C GLU A 71 -0.99 -8.06 36.30
N ARG A 72 -1.97 -7.23 36.63
CA ARG A 72 -1.81 -6.09 37.53
C ARG A 72 -3.06 -5.92 38.39
N ALA A 73 -2.86 -5.77 39.70
CA ALA A 73 -3.92 -5.38 40.63
C ALA A 73 -3.72 -3.93 41.06
N THR A 74 -4.81 -3.18 41.19
CA THR A 74 -4.81 -1.83 41.76
C THR A 74 -5.18 -1.86 43.25
N PRO A 75 -4.81 -0.83 44.04
CA PRO A 75 -5.18 -0.76 45.46
C PRO A 75 -6.69 -0.80 45.72
N GLU A 76 -7.51 -0.38 44.73
CA GLU A 76 -8.98 -0.36 44.79
C GLU A 76 -9.60 -1.76 44.58
N GLY A 77 -8.78 -2.79 44.37
CA GLY A 77 -9.24 -4.17 44.18
C GLY A 77 -9.57 -4.52 42.73
N ILE A 78 -9.12 -3.72 41.75
CA ILE A 78 -9.31 -4.01 40.33
C ILE A 78 -8.13 -4.80 39.80
N THR A 79 -8.38 -6.01 39.31
CA THR A 79 -7.35 -6.86 38.71
C THR A 79 -7.52 -6.90 37.20
N MET A 80 -6.51 -6.43 36.47
CA MET A 80 -6.44 -6.50 35.02
C MET A 80 -5.52 -7.64 34.60
N ARG A 81 -6.04 -8.56 33.79
CA ARG A 81 -5.31 -9.68 33.20
C ARG A 81 -5.33 -9.56 31.70
N LYS A 82 -4.16 -9.70 31.09
CA LYS A 82 -4.00 -9.77 29.64
C LYS A 82 -3.29 -11.06 29.28
N LYS A 83 -3.76 -11.77 28.29
CA LYS A 83 -3.13 -12.99 27.79
C LYS A 83 -2.85 -12.85 26.30
N PHE A 84 -1.58 -12.96 25.94
CA PHE A 84 -1.12 -12.99 24.55
C PHE A 84 -0.76 -14.41 24.15
N PHE A 85 -1.31 -14.90 23.05
CA PHE A 85 -1.02 -16.24 22.53
C PHE A 85 -1.19 -16.29 21.02
N PHE A 86 -0.55 -17.28 20.38
CA PHE A 86 -0.80 -17.59 18.99
C PHE A 86 -2.03 -18.52 18.93
N PRO A 87 -3.10 -18.16 18.19
CA PRO A 87 -4.23 -19.07 18.02
C PRO A 87 -3.81 -20.32 17.26
N GLU A 88 -4.47 -21.44 17.56
CA GLU A 88 -4.24 -22.68 16.82
C GLU A 88 -4.64 -22.49 15.34
N THR A 89 -3.77 -22.92 14.43
CA THR A 89 -4.00 -22.80 13.00
C THR A 89 -3.41 -24.00 12.26
N ALA A 90 -4.10 -24.43 11.20
CA ALA A 90 -3.57 -25.41 10.26
C ALA A 90 -2.46 -24.83 9.35
N GLU A 91 -2.34 -23.50 9.30
CA GLU A 91 -1.34 -22.82 8.48
C GLU A 91 0.05 -22.92 9.12
N LYS A 92 1.01 -23.47 8.37
CA LYS A 92 2.40 -23.69 8.84
C LYS A 92 3.36 -22.54 8.53
N LYS A 93 2.89 -21.54 7.80
CA LYS A 93 3.65 -20.39 7.32
C LYS A 93 2.77 -19.15 7.32
N ASP A 94 3.39 -17.98 7.23
CA ASP A 94 2.72 -16.69 7.15
C ASP A 94 1.79 -16.45 8.38
N ASN A 95 2.16 -17.01 9.53
CA ASN A 95 1.39 -16.90 10.77
C ASN A 95 1.82 -15.69 11.62
N PHE A 96 1.17 -14.56 11.36
CA PHE A 96 1.39 -13.28 12.04
C PHE A 96 0.24 -12.85 12.96
N LEU A 97 -0.66 -13.79 13.26
CA LEU A 97 -1.87 -13.53 14.04
C LEU A 97 -1.62 -13.83 15.51
N VAL A 98 -2.04 -12.92 16.38
CA VAL A 98 -1.87 -13.03 17.84
C VAL A 98 -3.19 -12.64 18.47
N GLU A 99 -3.67 -13.44 19.41
CA GLU A 99 -4.85 -13.08 20.19
C GLU A 99 -4.43 -12.41 21.50
N LEU A 100 -5.22 -11.40 21.89
CA LEU A 100 -5.17 -10.74 23.19
C LEU A 100 -6.52 -10.91 23.87
N ASP A 101 -6.55 -11.71 24.93
CA ASP A 101 -7.67 -11.77 25.86
C ASP A 101 -7.43 -10.78 27.00
N LEU A 102 -8.37 -9.86 27.22
CA LEU A 102 -8.39 -8.90 28.31
C LEU A 102 -9.51 -9.27 29.28
N GLU A 103 -9.18 -9.43 30.55
CA GLU A 103 -10.13 -9.53 31.66
C GLU A 103 -9.87 -8.43 32.67
N VAL A 104 -10.94 -7.78 33.12
CA VAL A 104 -10.92 -6.82 34.23
C VAL A 104 -11.88 -7.31 35.29
N VAL A 105 -11.35 -7.68 36.44
CA VAL A 105 -12.12 -8.25 37.57
C VAL A 105 -12.20 -7.21 38.67
N ASN A 106 -13.40 -6.94 39.17
CA ASN A 106 -13.60 -6.13 40.36
C ASN A 106 -13.66 -7.04 41.60
N ALA A 107 -12.54 -7.19 42.30
CA ALA A 107 -12.47 -7.89 43.58
C ALA A 107 -12.66 -6.95 44.78
N GLY A 108 -12.85 -5.65 44.53
CA GLY A 108 -13.09 -4.63 45.55
C GLY A 108 -14.54 -4.60 46.03
N ALA A 109 -14.80 -3.75 47.02
CA ALA A 109 -16.12 -3.58 47.63
C ALA A 109 -17.00 -2.51 46.94
N GLN A 110 -16.42 -1.67 46.07
CA GLN A 110 -17.13 -0.57 45.40
C GLN A 110 -17.33 -0.86 43.92
N SER A 111 -18.35 -0.24 43.31
CA SER A 111 -18.54 -0.28 41.86
C SER A 111 -17.37 0.42 41.17
N TYR A 112 -16.85 -0.19 40.11
CA TYR A 112 -15.83 0.39 39.23
C TYR A 112 -16.45 0.83 37.91
N VAL A 113 -16.05 2.00 37.41
CA VAL A 113 -16.53 2.56 36.14
C VAL A 113 -15.33 2.94 35.29
N SER A 114 -15.28 2.40 34.07
CA SER A 114 -14.38 2.86 33.01
C SER A 114 -15.17 3.69 32.01
N ASN A 115 -14.76 4.93 31.77
CA ASN A 115 -15.39 5.85 30.80
C ASN A 115 -14.99 5.55 29.33
N GLY A 116 -14.47 4.35 29.09
CA GLY A 116 -13.79 3.95 27.87
C GLY A 116 -12.29 3.88 28.09
N TYR A 117 -11.63 3.07 27.28
CA TYR A 117 -10.18 2.86 27.34
C TYR A 117 -9.63 2.77 25.93
N PHE A 118 -8.33 2.97 25.78
CA PHE A 118 -7.64 2.80 24.52
C PHE A 118 -6.78 1.55 24.52
N VAL A 119 -6.79 0.82 23.41
CA VAL A 119 -5.86 -0.27 23.12
C VAL A 119 -4.81 0.25 22.15
N ALA A 120 -3.55 0.27 22.57
CA ALA A 120 -2.46 0.78 21.77
C ALA A 120 -2.16 -0.13 20.57
N LEU A 121 -2.02 0.48 19.39
CA LEU A 121 -1.59 -0.19 18.15
C LEU A 121 -0.07 -0.30 18.05
N GLY A 122 0.65 0.39 18.95
CA GLY A 122 2.10 0.60 18.84
C GLY A 122 2.44 1.67 17.81
N SER A 123 3.60 1.53 17.20
CA SER A 123 4.10 2.41 16.14
C SER A 123 4.44 1.70 14.85
N ALA A 124 4.38 2.45 13.75
CA ALA A 124 4.92 2.10 12.44
C ALA A 124 5.87 3.21 11.97
N ALA A 125 6.92 2.83 11.26
CA ALA A 125 7.92 3.73 10.72
C ALA A 125 8.28 3.34 9.29
N PRO A 126 8.74 4.29 8.45
CA PRO A 126 9.33 3.96 7.15
C PRO A 126 10.43 2.91 7.30
N ILE A 127 10.50 1.97 6.36
CA ILE A 127 11.52 0.91 6.38
C ILE A 127 12.79 1.41 5.70
N HIS A 128 12.63 2.25 4.68
CA HIS A 128 13.72 2.84 3.91
C HIS A 128 13.56 4.38 3.85
N PRO A 129 14.66 5.17 3.88
CA PRO A 129 14.61 6.63 3.83
C PRO A 129 13.95 7.24 2.59
N ARG A 130 13.78 6.46 1.52
CA ARG A 130 13.12 6.87 0.27
C ARG A 130 11.64 6.47 0.21
N ASP A 131 11.11 5.82 1.25
CA ASP A 131 9.69 5.47 1.29
C ASP A 131 8.85 6.75 1.28
N TYR A 132 7.83 6.78 0.43
CA TYR A 132 6.96 7.95 0.37
C TYR A 132 6.16 8.11 1.67
N PRO A 133 6.04 9.34 2.22
CA PRO A 133 5.31 9.59 3.47
C PRO A 133 3.86 9.09 3.48
N TYR A 134 3.21 9.01 2.32
CA TYR A 134 1.83 8.50 2.19
C TYR A 134 1.68 7.01 2.58
N TYR A 135 2.76 6.24 2.60
CA TYR A 135 2.72 4.83 3.01
C TYR A 135 2.63 4.67 4.54
N THR A 136 3.22 5.58 5.30
CA THR A 136 3.15 5.55 6.77
C THR A 136 1.85 6.21 7.22
N ARG A 137 0.93 5.41 7.77
CA ARG A 137 -0.44 5.86 8.03
C ARG A 137 -1.09 5.17 9.23
N LEU A 138 -2.04 5.91 9.81
CA LEU A 138 -3.04 5.43 10.74
C LEU A 138 -4.29 5.09 9.94
N VAL A 139 -4.86 3.90 10.13
CA VAL A 139 -5.98 3.37 9.34
C VAL A 139 -7.08 2.83 10.25
N TRP A 140 -8.33 2.98 9.87
CA TRP A 140 -9.46 2.31 10.49
C TRP A 140 -10.50 1.91 9.46
N CYS A 141 -11.25 0.84 9.73
CA CYS A 141 -12.29 0.35 8.84
C CYS A 141 -13.64 0.41 9.51
N ILE A 142 -14.62 0.97 8.79
CA ILE A 142 -16.02 1.03 9.19
C ILE A 142 -16.85 0.49 8.03
N ASP A 143 -17.66 -0.54 8.29
CA ASP A 143 -18.53 -1.18 7.31
C ASP A 143 -17.78 -1.59 6.02
N GLY A 144 -16.57 -2.12 6.17
CA GLY A 144 -15.71 -2.55 5.07
C GLY A 144 -15.10 -1.41 4.24
N ARG A 145 -15.14 -0.16 4.73
CA ARG A 145 -14.54 1.00 4.09
C ARG A 145 -13.34 1.49 4.91
N PRO A 146 -12.11 1.45 4.35
CA PRO A 146 -10.95 1.97 5.04
C PRO A 146 -10.93 3.49 5.00
N HIS A 147 -10.52 4.09 6.11
CA HIS A 147 -10.23 5.50 6.27
C HIS A 147 -8.80 5.63 6.80
N ASP A 148 -8.08 6.68 6.39
CA ASP A 148 -6.69 6.86 6.82
C ASP A 148 -6.27 8.31 7.06
N LYS A 149 -5.20 8.43 7.84
CA LYS A 149 -4.37 9.64 7.97
C LYS A 149 -2.91 9.24 7.83
N ASN A 150 -2.26 9.68 6.76
CA ASN A 150 -0.82 9.53 6.59
C ASN A 150 -0.04 10.58 7.39
N VAL A 151 1.28 10.37 7.57
CA VAL A 151 2.14 11.28 8.36
C VAL A 151 2.17 12.72 7.82
N SER A 152 1.98 12.95 6.52
CA SER A 152 1.90 14.30 5.94
C SER A 152 0.65 15.07 6.40
N TRP A 153 -0.39 14.37 6.87
CA TRP A 153 -1.54 15.05 7.52
C TRP A 153 -1.14 15.70 8.85
N PHE A 154 -0.17 15.15 9.57
CA PHE A 154 0.29 15.74 10.85
C PHE A 154 1.24 16.92 10.62
N GLN A 155 1.90 16.95 9.47
CA GLN A 155 2.75 18.05 9.05
C GLN A 155 1.91 19.26 8.61
N GLY A 156 2.45 20.47 8.83
CA GLY A 156 1.85 21.70 8.32
C GLY A 156 1.85 21.72 6.79
N SER A 157 0.87 22.39 6.19
CA SER A 157 0.82 22.61 4.74
C SER A 157 0.99 24.10 4.45
N GLY A 158 1.89 24.43 3.51
CA GLY A 158 2.01 25.77 2.95
C GLY A 158 0.87 26.15 1.98
N GLY A 159 -0.01 25.20 1.66
CA GLY A 159 -1.08 25.38 0.68
C GLY A 159 -0.57 25.56 -0.75
N PHE A 160 -1.47 25.72 -1.70
CA PHE A 160 -1.12 26.15 -3.06
C PHE A 160 -1.33 27.65 -3.15
N LEU A 161 -0.24 28.41 -3.38
CA LEU A 161 -0.26 29.88 -3.40
C LEU A 161 -0.90 30.50 -2.13
N GLY A 162 -0.66 29.89 -0.98
CA GLY A 162 -1.21 30.34 0.32
C GLY A 162 -2.65 29.90 0.61
N LEU A 163 -3.39 29.38 -0.37
CA LEU A 163 -4.71 28.79 -0.15
C LEU A 163 -4.59 27.37 0.39
N GLY A 164 -5.27 27.08 1.51
CA GLY A 164 -5.21 25.79 2.19
C GLY A 164 -4.01 25.62 3.13
N GLN A 165 -3.43 26.74 3.59
CA GLN A 165 -2.44 26.71 4.67
C GLN A 165 -3.06 26.12 5.94
N ARG A 166 -2.33 25.21 6.58
CA ARG A 166 -2.73 24.67 7.88
C ARG A 166 -1.50 24.47 8.76
N PRO A 167 -1.59 24.80 10.05
CA PRO A 167 -0.52 24.49 10.98
C PRO A 167 -0.35 22.97 11.13
N PRO A 168 0.84 22.51 11.56
CA PRO A 168 1.04 21.14 11.98
C PRO A 168 0.01 20.72 13.04
N GLN A 169 -0.44 19.48 12.96
CA GLN A 169 -1.41 18.90 13.89
C GLN A 169 -0.68 17.96 14.85
N PRO A 170 -0.70 18.21 16.18
CA PRO A 170 0.10 17.44 17.14
C PRO A 170 -0.40 16.00 17.29
N PHE A 171 -1.70 15.78 17.12
CA PHE A 171 -2.32 14.47 17.12
C PHE A 171 -3.63 14.51 16.34
N PHE A 172 -4.16 13.34 16.04
CA PHE A 172 -5.47 13.12 15.46
C PHE A 172 -6.29 12.32 16.45
N GLN A 173 -7.54 12.71 16.64
CA GLN A 173 -8.50 11.93 17.41
C GLN A 173 -9.88 12.06 16.77
N GLN A 174 -10.57 10.93 16.62
CA GLN A 174 -11.92 10.90 16.10
C GLN A 174 -12.72 9.79 16.78
N ASP A 175 -13.92 10.12 17.23
CA ASP A 175 -14.90 9.13 17.68
C ASP A 175 -15.82 8.73 16.51
N PHE A 176 -16.31 7.49 16.53
CA PHE A 176 -17.21 6.93 15.52
C PHE A 176 -18.13 5.86 16.14
N SER A 177 -19.16 5.45 15.39
CA SER A 177 -20.20 4.53 15.87
C SER A 177 -19.76 3.06 15.96
N GLY A 178 -18.68 2.67 15.28
CA GLY A 178 -18.18 1.31 15.32
C GLY A 178 -17.20 1.01 14.19
N ALA A 179 -15.92 0.83 14.49
CA ALA A 179 -14.93 0.30 13.54
C ALA A 179 -14.69 -1.19 13.80
N GLU A 180 -14.56 -1.96 12.71
CA GLU A 180 -14.21 -3.38 12.79
C GLU A 180 -12.75 -3.60 13.16
N TRP A 181 -11.86 -2.72 12.71
CA TRP A 181 -10.44 -2.77 13.05
C TRP A 181 -9.76 -1.41 12.87
N THR A 182 -8.60 -1.27 13.48
CA THR A 182 -7.71 -0.11 13.31
C THR A 182 -6.27 -0.57 13.18
N ALA A 183 -5.42 0.21 12.53
CA ALA A 183 -4.04 -0.16 12.26
C ALA A 183 -3.08 1.03 12.20
N VAL A 184 -1.81 0.74 12.45
CA VAL A 184 -0.67 1.54 11.98
C VAL A 184 0.08 0.73 10.93
N THR A 185 0.51 1.36 9.84
CA THR A 185 1.15 0.66 8.73
C THR A 185 2.18 1.53 8.03
N ASP A 186 3.15 0.86 7.43
CA ASP A 186 4.13 1.43 6.50
C ASP A 186 3.88 0.90 5.07
N GLN A 187 4.86 1.00 4.17
CA GLN A 187 4.73 0.54 2.78
C GLN A 187 4.42 -0.95 2.66
N PHE A 188 4.96 -1.80 3.55
CA PHE A 188 4.96 -3.26 3.40
C PHE A 188 4.43 -4.03 4.62
N PHE A 189 4.38 -3.43 5.81
CA PHE A 189 3.90 -4.07 7.04
C PHE A 189 2.78 -3.30 7.69
N ALA A 190 2.06 -4.00 8.57
CA ALA A 190 1.01 -3.44 9.38
C ALA A 190 0.99 -4.08 10.77
N THR A 191 0.63 -3.26 11.75
CA THR A 191 0.06 -3.70 13.03
C THR A 191 -1.40 -3.30 13.02
N LEU A 192 -2.29 -4.28 12.86
CA LEU A 192 -3.74 -4.14 12.84
C LEU A 192 -4.32 -4.85 14.06
N ILE A 193 -5.29 -4.21 14.71
CA ILE A 193 -6.05 -4.81 15.81
C ILE A 193 -7.53 -4.79 15.44
N ALA A 194 -8.21 -5.93 15.60
CA ALA A 194 -9.64 -6.12 15.45
C ALA A 194 -10.25 -6.59 16.78
N PRO A 195 -11.17 -5.84 17.41
CA PRO A 195 -11.94 -6.36 18.54
C PRO A 195 -12.92 -7.45 18.07
N LEU A 196 -12.94 -8.60 18.75
CA LEU A 196 -13.71 -9.79 18.35
C LEU A 196 -15.12 -9.83 18.96
N ASN A 197 -15.33 -9.15 20.09
CA ASN A 197 -16.60 -9.19 20.83
C ASN A 197 -17.25 -7.80 21.02
N ALA A 198 -16.71 -6.77 20.36
CA ALA A 198 -17.25 -5.41 20.32
C ALA A 198 -16.71 -4.69 19.07
N LYS A 199 -17.18 -3.47 18.79
CA LYS A 199 -16.55 -2.57 17.81
C LYS A 199 -15.78 -1.48 18.54
N ALA A 200 -14.70 -1.00 17.92
CA ALA A 200 -14.02 0.19 18.41
C ALA A 200 -14.92 1.42 18.23
N THR A 201 -14.85 2.40 19.13
CA THR A 201 -15.69 3.61 19.13
C THR A 201 -14.92 4.88 18.82
N GLY A 202 -13.62 4.77 18.54
CA GLY A 202 -12.79 5.89 18.17
C GLY A 202 -11.36 5.47 17.87
N ILE A 203 -10.58 6.44 17.42
CA ILE A 203 -9.17 6.27 17.11
C ILE A 203 -8.38 7.50 17.53
N TRP A 204 -7.15 7.27 17.94
CA TRP A 204 -6.16 8.30 18.21
C TRP A 204 -4.86 7.96 17.47
N GLY A 205 -4.12 8.98 17.04
CA GLY A 205 -2.76 8.81 16.56
C GLY A 205 -1.93 10.08 16.54
N ARG A 206 -0.62 9.90 16.48
CA ARG A 206 0.38 10.98 16.49
C ARG A 206 1.55 10.61 15.60
N ALA A 207 2.05 11.58 14.84
CA ALA A 207 3.31 11.43 14.11
C ALA A 207 4.51 11.73 15.02
N PHE A 208 5.64 11.08 14.75
CA PHE A 208 6.89 11.32 15.46
C PHE A 208 8.08 11.25 14.50
N ASP A 209 9.15 11.97 14.82
CA ASP A 209 10.38 11.92 14.03
C ASP A 209 11.17 10.65 14.34
N VAL A 210 11.39 9.84 13.30
CA VAL A 210 12.27 8.65 13.37
C VAL A 210 13.71 9.10 13.14
N SER A 211 13.93 9.96 12.14
CA SER A 211 15.22 10.55 11.81
C SER A 211 15.02 11.90 11.14
N ALA A 212 15.33 12.98 11.86
CA ALA A 212 15.24 14.34 11.33
C ALA A 212 16.17 14.55 10.13
N ALA A 213 17.39 13.98 10.16
CA ALA A 213 18.37 14.11 9.09
C ALA A 213 17.90 13.47 7.77
N GLN A 214 17.16 12.35 7.86
CA GLN A 214 16.63 11.62 6.70
C GLN A 214 15.16 11.95 6.41
N HIS A 215 14.56 12.91 7.13
CA HIS A 215 13.15 13.28 7.03
C HIS A 215 12.19 12.09 7.18
N MET A 216 12.55 11.09 8.00
CA MET A 216 11.72 9.93 8.25
C MET A 216 10.78 10.20 9.41
N VAL A 217 9.48 10.07 9.14
CA VAL A 217 8.41 10.31 10.11
C VAL A 217 7.60 9.04 10.30
N GLY A 218 7.49 8.59 11.54
CA GLY A 218 6.69 7.46 11.97
C GLY A 218 5.33 7.89 12.49
N ILE A 219 4.48 6.91 12.79
CA ILE A 219 3.16 7.13 13.37
C ILE A 219 2.90 6.13 14.49
N GLU A 220 2.32 6.60 15.58
CA GLU A 220 1.78 5.78 16.66
C GLU A 220 0.28 5.95 16.74
N GLY A 221 -0.42 4.91 17.23
CA GLY A 221 -1.87 4.91 17.26
C GLY A 221 -2.47 4.10 18.40
N ALA A 222 -3.74 4.34 18.67
CA ALA A 222 -4.54 3.58 19.61
C ALA A 222 -6.02 3.58 19.20
N MET A 223 -6.71 2.45 19.36
CA MET A 223 -8.16 2.38 19.21
C MET A 223 -8.86 2.66 20.53
N ARG A 224 -10.00 3.34 20.49
CA ARG A 224 -10.87 3.52 21.66
C ARG A 224 -11.90 2.40 21.72
N MET A 225 -12.09 1.84 22.90
CA MET A 225 -13.14 0.88 23.23
C MET A 225 -14.20 1.52 24.12
N PRO A 226 -15.45 1.03 24.07
CA PRO A 226 -16.51 1.55 24.91
C PRO A 226 -16.20 1.34 26.40
N GLY A 227 -16.76 2.24 27.23
CA GLY A 227 -16.71 2.10 28.67
C GLY A 227 -17.55 0.95 29.19
N PHE A 228 -17.30 0.58 30.44
CA PHE A 228 -18.01 -0.48 31.13
C PHE A 228 -18.09 -0.19 32.62
N GLN A 229 -19.04 -0.82 33.29
CA GLN A 229 -19.21 -0.74 34.75
C GLN A 229 -19.18 -2.14 35.34
N LEU A 230 -18.48 -2.29 36.47
CA LEU A 230 -18.34 -3.53 37.21
C LEU A 230 -18.79 -3.35 38.66
N GLN A 231 -19.81 -4.11 39.05
CA GLN A 231 -20.13 -4.32 40.46
C GLN A 231 -19.08 -5.24 41.13
N PRO A 232 -18.99 -5.25 42.46
CA PRO A 232 -18.16 -6.21 43.19
C PRO A 232 -18.38 -7.66 42.73
N GLY A 233 -17.31 -8.39 42.48
CA GLY A 233 -17.30 -9.77 41.97
C GLY A 233 -17.54 -9.91 40.46
N GLN A 234 -17.84 -8.84 39.74
CA GLN A 234 -18.06 -8.91 38.29
C GLN A 234 -16.74 -8.87 37.50
N THR A 235 -16.79 -9.46 36.31
CA THR A 235 -15.69 -9.49 35.34
C THR A 235 -16.15 -8.90 34.01
N TYR A 236 -15.33 -8.02 33.45
CA TYR A 236 -15.44 -7.56 32.07
C TYR A 236 -14.42 -8.31 31.21
N SER A 237 -14.83 -8.79 30.04
CA SER A 237 -13.97 -9.52 29.11
C SER A 237 -14.01 -8.90 27.73
N ALA A 238 -12.85 -8.63 27.14
CA ALA A 238 -12.68 -8.19 25.76
C ALA A 238 -11.66 -9.07 25.06
N ARG A 239 -11.91 -9.38 23.79
CA ARG A 239 -10.99 -10.20 22.97
C ARG A 239 -10.59 -9.43 21.73
N PHE A 240 -9.31 -9.49 21.39
CA PHE A 240 -8.74 -8.80 20.25
C PHE A 240 -7.90 -9.75 19.42
N GLU A 241 -8.03 -9.63 18.12
CA GLU A 241 -7.14 -10.24 17.15
C GLU A 241 -6.14 -9.18 16.68
N ILE A 242 -4.85 -9.50 16.78
CA ILE A 242 -3.74 -8.63 16.41
C ILE A 242 -3.01 -9.27 15.23
N TYR A 243 -3.05 -8.60 14.08
CA TYR A 243 -2.19 -8.94 12.95
C TYR A 243 -0.97 -8.02 12.99
N ALA A 244 0.22 -8.60 13.21
CA ALA A 244 1.48 -7.84 13.22
C ALA A 244 2.47 -8.47 12.24
N GLY A 245 2.45 -8.03 10.99
CA GLY A 245 3.19 -8.70 9.93
C GLY A 245 3.15 -8.03 8.56
N PRO A 246 3.67 -8.72 7.53
CA PRO A 246 3.69 -8.27 6.14
C PRO A 246 2.28 -8.13 5.57
N LYS A 247 2.07 -7.17 4.67
CA LYS A 247 0.79 -6.95 3.99
C LYS A 247 0.60 -7.99 2.86
N ILE A 248 0.29 -9.23 3.25
CA ILE A 248 0.04 -10.34 2.33
C ILE A 248 -1.45 -10.43 2.05
N TYR A 249 -1.85 -10.11 0.81
CA TYR A 249 -3.26 -10.05 0.43
C TYR A 249 -4.04 -11.33 0.72
N HIS A 250 -3.53 -12.50 0.32
CA HIS A 250 -4.22 -13.78 0.53
C HIS A 250 -4.42 -14.14 2.02
N ARG A 251 -3.51 -13.71 2.90
CA ARG A 251 -3.63 -13.95 4.34
C ARG A 251 -4.67 -13.02 4.94
N LEU A 252 -4.55 -11.72 4.66
CA LEU A 252 -5.49 -10.69 5.15
C LEU A 252 -6.92 -10.90 4.62
N ALA A 253 -7.08 -11.45 3.41
CA ALA A 253 -8.39 -11.73 2.83
C ALA A 253 -9.11 -12.95 3.46
N ARG A 254 -8.40 -13.76 4.26
CA ARG A 254 -8.98 -14.89 5.01
C ARG A 254 -9.41 -14.50 6.44
N LEU A 255 -9.03 -13.32 6.90
CA LEU A 255 -9.44 -12.79 8.18
C LEU A 255 -10.90 -12.33 8.12
N GLN A 256 -11.54 -12.18 9.28
CA GLN A 256 -13.01 -12.14 9.39
C GLN A 256 -13.63 -10.77 9.10
N HIS A 257 -12.85 -9.69 9.16
CA HIS A 257 -13.35 -8.32 9.20
C HIS A 257 -12.88 -7.46 8.01
N ASN A 258 -12.69 -8.05 6.83
CA ASN A 258 -12.22 -7.38 5.62
C ASN A 258 -10.86 -6.68 5.79
N GLU A 259 -9.93 -7.29 6.53
CA GLU A 259 -8.61 -6.77 6.84
C GLU A 259 -7.77 -6.56 5.57
N ALA A 260 -8.10 -7.24 4.47
CA ALA A 260 -7.51 -7.01 3.14
C ALA A 260 -7.67 -5.57 2.61
N GLU A 261 -8.60 -4.77 3.15
CA GLU A 261 -8.72 -3.36 2.76
C GLU A 261 -7.51 -2.52 3.19
N ILE A 262 -6.68 -3.00 4.12
CA ILE A 262 -5.44 -2.32 4.52
C ILE A 262 -4.45 -2.17 3.35
N MET A 263 -4.58 -3.01 2.30
CA MET A 263 -3.81 -2.89 1.06
C MET A 263 -4.09 -1.57 0.31
N ASN A 264 -5.25 -0.94 0.56
CA ASN A 264 -5.67 0.32 -0.04
C ASN A 264 -5.45 0.40 -1.56
N PHE A 265 -6.03 -0.55 -2.30
CA PHE A 265 -5.98 -0.55 -3.77
C PHE A 265 -6.91 0.52 -4.40
N GLY A 266 -7.55 1.39 -3.62
CA GLY A 266 -8.39 2.48 -4.11
C GLY A 266 -9.42 2.07 -5.17
N MET A 267 -9.61 2.93 -6.18
CA MET A 267 -10.61 2.73 -7.24
C MET A 267 -10.36 1.51 -8.13
N PHE A 268 -9.10 1.06 -8.27
CA PHE A 268 -8.73 -0.05 -9.17
C PHE A 268 -8.61 -1.39 -8.45
N LYS A 269 -9.13 -1.48 -7.21
CA LYS A 269 -9.11 -2.68 -6.35
C LYS A 269 -9.37 -4.00 -7.07
N ILE A 270 -10.45 -4.09 -7.84
CA ILE A 270 -10.83 -5.34 -8.54
C ILE A 270 -9.71 -5.77 -9.50
N VAL A 271 -9.14 -4.82 -10.24
CA VAL A 271 -8.06 -5.05 -11.20
C VAL A 271 -6.77 -5.44 -10.46
N SER A 272 -6.40 -4.70 -9.41
CA SER A 272 -5.21 -4.98 -8.60
C SER A 272 -5.26 -6.37 -7.97
N GLN A 273 -6.39 -6.76 -7.39
CA GLN A 273 -6.58 -8.08 -6.78
C GLN A 273 -6.47 -9.21 -7.81
N PHE A 274 -7.11 -9.04 -8.97
CA PHE A 274 -7.04 -10.02 -10.05
C PHE A 274 -5.60 -10.22 -10.54
N LEU A 275 -4.89 -9.12 -10.79
CA LEU A 275 -3.51 -9.16 -11.28
C LEU A 275 -2.54 -9.71 -10.23
N LEU A 276 -2.73 -9.38 -8.95
CA LEU A 276 -1.89 -9.88 -7.86
C LEU A 276 -2.05 -11.39 -7.67
N ASN A 277 -3.30 -11.88 -7.67
CA ASN A 277 -3.58 -13.30 -7.59
C ASN A 277 -2.94 -14.06 -8.77
N PHE A 278 -3.02 -13.50 -9.97
CA PHE A 278 -2.44 -14.13 -11.16
C PHE A 278 -0.91 -14.07 -11.14
N LEU A 279 -0.31 -12.97 -10.70
CA LEU A 279 1.14 -12.85 -10.49
C LEU A 279 1.64 -13.90 -9.49
N ASN A 280 0.97 -14.03 -8.34
CA ASN A 280 1.33 -15.01 -7.31
C ASN A 280 1.13 -16.45 -7.80
N THR A 281 0.14 -16.71 -8.66
CA THR A 281 -0.06 -18.01 -9.30
C THR A 281 1.10 -18.34 -10.24
N ILE A 282 1.51 -17.41 -11.10
CA ILE A 282 2.66 -17.59 -12.00
C ILE A 282 3.93 -17.80 -11.17
N HIS A 283 4.17 -16.96 -10.17
CA HIS A 283 5.29 -17.07 -9.25
C HIS A 283 5.32 -18.43 -8.53
N SER A 284 4.17 -19.00 -8.18
CA SER A 284 4.10 -20.32 -7.54
C SER A 284 4.73 -21.43 -8.40
N VAL A 285 4.76 -21.26 -9.72
CA VAL A 285 5.35 -22.20 -10.68
C VAL A 285 6.81 -21.83 -10.99
N VAL A 286 7.08 -20.57 -11.34
CA VAL A 286 8.43 -20.15 -11.81
C VAL A 286 9.41 -19.81 -10.68
N LYS A 287 8.91 -19.51 -9.48
CA LYS A 287 9.67 -19.15 -8.27
C LYS A 287 10.60 -17.92 -8.41
N ASP A 288 10.32 -17.05 -9.39
CA ASP A 288 11.03 -15.79 -9.64
C ASP A 288 10.02 -14.68 -9.98
N TYR A 289 9.98 -13.63 -9.17
CA TYR A 289 9.01 -12.53 -9.35
C TYR A 289 9.29 -11.68 -10.59
N GLY A 290 10.55 -11.49 -10.99
CA GLY A 290 10.88 -10.75 -12.20
C GLY A 290 10.41 -11.49 -13.45
N VAL A 291 10.65 -12.79 -13.53
CA VAL A 291 10.13 -13.66 -14.58
C VAL A 291 8.60 -13.71 -14.54
N ALA A 292 8.00 -13.79 -13.36
CA ALA A 292 6.54 -13.77 -13.22
C ALA A 292 5.92 -12.47 -13.77
N ILE A 293 6.54 -11.31 -13.54
CA ILE A 293 6.12 -10.03 -14.12
C ILE A 293 6.21 -10.08 -15.65
N LEU A 294 7.30 -10.61 -16.21
CA LEU A 294 7.45 -10.74 -17.67
C LEU A 294 6.38 -11.63 -18.29
N ILE A 295 6.10 -12.78 -17.68
CA ILE A 295 5.07 -13.73 -18.13
C ILE A 295 3.67 -13.11 -18.01
N LEU A 296 3.37 -12.47 -16.87
CA LEU A 296 2.11 -11.75 -16.68
C LEU A 296 1.89 -10.72 -17.80
N THR A 297 2.92 -9.93 -18.09
CA THR A 297 2.91 -8.93 -19.15
C THR A 297 2.64 -9.56 -20.52
N ALA A 298 3.32 -10.67 -20.83
CA ALA A 298 3.14 -11.41 -22.08
C ALA A 298 1.70 -11.94 -22.22
N ILE A 299 1.12 -12.50 -21.16
CA ILE A 299 -0.25 -13.03 -21.18
C ILE A 299 -1.26 -11.90 -21.42
N ILE A 300 -1.14 -10.78 -20.69
CA ILE A 300 -2.00 -9.61 -20.91
C ILE A 300 -1.89 -9.14 -22.36
N ARG A 301 -0.68 -9.11 -22.92
CA ARG A 301 -0.44 -8.72 -24.31
C ARG A 301 -1.08 -9.67 -25.31
N ILE A 302 -0.98 -10.98 -25.10
CA ILE A 302 -1.59 -11.99 -25.97
C ILE A 302 -3.11 -11.86 -25.96
N VAL A 303 -3.71 -11.71 -24.77
CA VAL A 303 -5.17 -11.56 -24.63
C VAL A 303 -5.65 -10.27 -25.31
N LEU A 304 -4.92 -9.17 -25.17
CA LEU A 304 -5.28 -7.89 -25.78
C LEU A 304 -4.80 -7.73 -27.23
N TRP A 305 -4.07 -8.70 -27.78
CA TRP A 305 -3.50 -8.67 -29.12
C TRP A 305 -4.52 -8.33 -30.21
N PRO A 306 -5.68 -9.00 -30.33
CA PRO A 306 -6.64 -8.72 -31.40
C PRO A 306 -7.19 -7.29 -31.33
N LEU A 307 -7.42 -6.79 -30.11
CA LEU A 307 -7.88 -5.42 -29.88
C LEU A 307 -6.81 -4.40 -30.30
N GLN A 308 -5.57 -4.61 -29.86
CA GLN A 308 -4.43 -3.75 -30.16
C GLN A 308 -4.12 -3.73 -31.66
N SER A 309 -4.21 -4.87 -32.36
CA SER A 309 -4.02 -4.92 -33.82
C SER A 309 -5.09 -4.13 -34.57
N LYS A 310 -6.37 -4.22 -34.17
CA LYS A 310 -7.44 -3.40 -34.76
C LYS A 310 -7.21 -1.90 -34.55
N ALA A 311 -6.80 -1.51 -33.36
CA ALA A 311 -6.48 -0.10 -33.06
C ALA A 311 -5.27 0.40 -33.86
N ASN A 312 -4.21 -0.40 -33.97
CA ASN A 312 -3.03 -0.09 -34.78
C ASN A 312 -3.40 0.09 -36.26
N GLN A 313 -4.27 -0.75 -36.80
CA GLN A 313 -4.78 -0.61 -38.17
C GLN A 313 -5.55 0.70 -38.34
N SER A 314 -6.42 1.05 -37.38
CA SER A 314 -7.16 2.30 -37.37
C SER A 314 -6.23 3.52 -37.34
N MET A 315 -5.24 3.53 -36.46
CA MET A 315 -4.24 4.60 -36.38
C MET A 315 -3.46 4.80 -37.69
N ARG A 316 -3.10 3.71 -38.38
CA ARG A 316 -2.46 3.79 -39.70
C ARG A 316 -3.38 4.43 -40.74
N LYS A 317 -4.66 4.03 -40.78
CA LYS A 317 -5.66 4.64 -41.67
C LYS A 317 -5.85 6.13 -41.37
N THR A 318 -5.91 6.51 -40.09
CA THR A 318 -6.00 7.91 -39.69
C THR A 318 -4.76 8.71 -40.09
N ALA A 319 -3.57 8.12 -39.97
CA ALA A 319 -2.33 8.77 -40.39
C ALA A 319 -2.29 9.04 -41.90
N LEU A 320 -2.85 8.14 -42.73
CA LEU A 320 -2.98 8.36 -44.18
C LEU A 320 -3.93 9.51 -44.54
N LEU A 321 -4.91 9.82 -43.67
CA LEU A 321 -5.83 10.94 -43.86
C LEU A 321 -5.30 12.27 -43.32
N ALA A 322 -4.14 12.29 -42.65
CA ALA A 322 -3.54 13.50 -42.10
C ALA A 322 -3.48 14.70 -43.09
N PRO A 323 -3.09 14.55 -44.38
CA PRO A 323 -3.09 15.67 -45.31
C PRO A 323 -4.49 16.23 -45.57
N LYS A 324 -5.51 15.38 -45.74
CA LYS A 324 -6.91 15.80 -45.94
C LYS A 324 -7.49 16.48 -44.71
N VAL A 325 -7.10 16.03 -43.52
CA VAL A 325 -7.47 16.69 -42.26
C VAL A 325 -6.83 18.06 -42.15
N GLN A 326 -5.59 18.22 -42.62
CA GLN A 326 -4.89 19.51 -42.64
C GLN A 326 -5.57 20.49 -43.62
N GLU A 327 -5.92 20.05 -44.82
CA GLU A 327 -6.68 20.84 -45.80
C GLU A 327 -8.03 21.31 -45.23
N LEU A 328 -8.76 20.44 -44.51
CA LEU A 328 -10.02 20.81 -43.84
C LEU A 328 -9.81 21.89 -42.77
N ARG A 329 -8.73 21.79 -41.98
CA ARG A 329 -8.38 22.76 -40.94
C ARG A 329 -8.01 24.11 -41.53
N GLU A 330 -7.34 24.13 -42.68
CA GLU A 330 -7.00 25.36 -43.39
C GLU A 330 -8.23 25.99 -44.03
N LYS A 331 -9.10 25.18 -44.64
CA LYS A 331 -10.33 25.63 -45.32
C LYS A 331 -11.37 26.23 -44.36
N TYR A 332 -11.47 25.71 -43.14
CA TYR A 332 -12.49 26.11 -42.17
C TYR A 332 -11.89 26.68 -40.88
N LYS A 333 -10.70 27.30 -40.96
CA LYS A 333 -9.92 27.78 -39.80
C LYS A 333 -10.73 28.62 -38.81
N ASP A 334 -11.68 29.41 -39.32
CA ASP A 334 -12.50 30.33 -38.52
C ASP A 334 -13.80 29.70 -37.99
N ASP A 335 -14.09 28.42 -38.31
CA ASP A 335 -15.29 27.70 -37.86
C ASP A 335 -14.91 26.31 -37.27
N PRO A 336 -14.52 26.26 -35.98
CA PRO A 336 -14.15 25.03 -35.29
C PRO A 336 -15.27 23.98 -35.28
N THR A 337 -16.53 24.42 -35.25
CA THR A 337 -17.69 23.53 -35.25
C THR A 337 -17.79 22.81 -36.59
N ARG A 338 -17.63 23.54 -37.69
CA ARG A 338 -17.63 22.97 -39.04
C ARG A 338 -16.41 22.10 -39.32
N ILE A 339 -15.23 22.44 -38.79
CA ILE A 339 -14.04 21.56 -38.83
C ILE A 339 -14.41 20.19 -38.21
N ASN A 340 -14.98 20.18 -37.00
CA ASN A 340 -15.34 18.93 -36.32
C ASN A 340 -16.37 18.09 -37.09
N GLN A 341 -17.37 18.74 -37.69
CA GLN A 341 -18.39 18.05 -38.51
C GLN A 341 -17.79 17.44 -39.78
N GLU A 342 -17.00 18.20 -40.53
CA GLU A 342 -16.38 17.72 -41.77
C GLU A 342 -15.29 16.67 -41.51
N MET A 343 -14.52 16.80 -40.42
CA MET A 343 -13.59 15.74 -39.99
C MET A 343 -14.33 14.43 -39.68
N MET A 344 -15.47 14.49 -38.99
CA MET A 344 -16.26 13.30 -38.68
C MET A 344 -16.87 12.68 -39.94
N LYS A 345 -17.35 13.50 -40.89
CA LYS A 345 -17.82 13.01 -42.20
C LYS A 345 -16.70 12.34 -42.98
N LEU A 346 -15.50 12.95 -43.01
CA LEU A 346 -14.32 12.38 -43.64
C LEU A 346 -13.97 11.02 -43.01
N TYR A 347 -13.92 10.92 -41.68
CA TYR A 347 -13.66 9.64 -41.02
C TYR A 347 -14.72 8.58 -41.34
N LYS A 348 -16.01 8.95 -41.38
CA LYS A 348 -17.10 8.04 -41.78
C LYS A 348 -16.95 7.56 -43.22
N GLN A 349 -16.61 8.45 -44.17
CA GLN A 349 -16.42 8.09 -45.58
C GLN A 349 -15.31 7.05 -45.78
N TYR A 350 -14.25 7.10 -44.98
CA TYR A 350 -13.13 6.16 -45.05
C TYR A 350 -13.29 4.97 -44.07
N GLY A 351 -14.46 4.83 -43.43
CA GLY A 351 -14.76 3.75 -42.49
C GLY A 351 -13.85 3.74 -41.25
N ILE A 352 -13.36 4.91 -40.83
CA ILE A 352 -12.51 5.06 -39.66
C ILE A 352 -13.36 5.41 -38.45
N ASN A 353 -13.25 4.63 -37.39
CA ASN A 353 -13.85 4.96 -36.11
C ASN A 353 -12.80 5.67 -35.23
N PRO A 354 -12.93 6.98 -34.94
CA PRO A 354 -11.94 7.72 -34.14
C PRO A 354 -11.77 7.15 -32.72
N VAL A 355 -12.80 6.48 -32.16
CA VAL A 355 -12.74 5.84 -30.83
C VAL A 355 -11.91 4.56 -30.84
N SER A 356 -11.84 3.87 -31.98
CA SER A 356 -11.08 2.60 -32.07
C SER A 356 -9.58 2.78 -31.85
N GLY A 357 -9.03 3.97 -32.08
CA GLY A 357 -7.63 4.30 -31.82
C GLY A 357 -7.30 4.52 -30.34
N CYS A 358 -8.26 5.01 -29.54
CA CYS A 358 -8.06 5.25 -28.10
C CYS A 358 -8.57 4.11 -27.21
N LEU A 359 -9.35 3.17 -27.76
CA LEU A 359 -9.88 2.01 -27.03
C LEU A 359 -8.81 1.16 -26.32
N PRO A 360 -7.62 0.89 -26.91
CA PRO A 360 -6.57 0.20 -26.17
C PRO A 360 -6.06 0.99 -24.98
N MET A 361 -5.95 2.32 -25.09
CA MET A 361 -5.55 3.16 -23.97
C MET A 361 -6.57 3.10 -22.84
N ALA A 362 -7.86 3.16 -23.17
CA ALA A 362 -8.94 3.08 -22.17
C ALA A 362 -8.91 1.78 -21.35
N ILE A 363 -8.60 0.64 -21.98
CA ILE A 363 -8.45 -0.66 -21.29
C ILE A 363 -7.09 -0.75 -20.57
N GLN A 364 -6.05 -0.16 -21.13
CA GLN A 364 -4.71 -0.20 -20.55
C GLN A 364 -4.60 0.65 -19.27
N ILE A 365 -5.35 1.76 -19.17
CA ILE A 365 -5.31 2.67 -18.02
C ILE A 365 -5.66 1.94 -16.70
N PRO A 366 -6.81 1.23 -16.57
CA PRO A 366 -7.11 0.46 -15.36
C PRO A 366 -6.08 -0.62 -15.05
N ILE A 367 -5.58 -1.33 -16.08
CA ILE A 367 -4.54 -2.35 -15.90
C ILE A 367 -3.27 -1.73 -15.35
N PHE A 368 -2.86 -0.58 -15.89
CA PHE A 368 -1.67 0.12 -15.43
C PHE A 368 -1.81 0.57 -13.97
N PHE A 369 -2.89 1.26 -13.61
CA PHE A 369 -3.07 1.71 -12.24
C PHE A 369 -3.22 0.54 -11.26
N GLY A 370 -3.85 -0.57 -11.70
CA GLY A 370 -3.93 -1.79 -10.90
C GLY A 370 -2.56 -2.41 -10.62
N LEU A 371 -1.73 -2.57 -11.65
CA LEU A 371 -0.35 -3.05 -11.50
C LEU A 371 0.48 -2.10 -10.64
N TYR A 372 0.38 -0.80 -10.88
CA TYR A 372 1.10 0.21 -10.11
C TYR A 372 0.81 0.07 -8.61
N GLN A 373 -0.47 0.01 -8.24
CA GLN A 373 -0.87 -0.08 -6.83
C GLN A 373 -0.49 -1.42 -6.19
N MET A 374 -0.61 -2.53 -6.92
CA MET A 374 -0.26 -3.83 -6.36
C MET A 374 1.26 -3.98 -6.19
N LEU A 375 2.06 -3.60 -7.20
CA LEU A 375 3.52 -3.77 -7.17
C LEU A 375 4.15 -2.82 -6.14
N ALA A 376 3.58 -1.62 -5.94
CA ALA A 376 4.09 -0.66 -4.97
C ALA A 376 3.98 -1.12 -3.50
N GLN A 377 3.03 -2.02 -3.20
CA GLN A 377 2.75 -2.48 -1.82
C GLN A 377 2.95 -3.99 -1.64
N ALA A 378 3.35 -4.70 -2.69
CA ALA A 378 3.62 -6.14 -2.65
C ALA A 378 4.91 -6.38 -1.86
N VAL A 379 4.73 -6.82 -0.61
CA VAL A 379 5.82 -7.21 0.28
C VAL A 379 6.64 -8.37 -0.28
N GLU A 380 6.04 -9.19 -1.14
CA GLU A 380 6.68 -10.33 -1.77
C GLU A 380 7.77 -9.93 -2.79
N LEU A 381 7.73 -8.70 -3.31
CA LEU A 381 8.76 -8.18 -4.21
C LEU A 381 10.01 -7.69 -3.47
N ARG A 382 9.92 -7.55 -2.13
CA ARG A 382 11.07 -7.13 -1.33
C ARG A 382 12.15 -8.19 -1.35
N ASN A 383 13.39 -7.74 -1.52
CA ASN A 383 14.55 -8.61 -1.70
C ASN A 383 14.42 -9.61 -2.86
N ALA A 384 13.41 -9.47 -3.73
CA ALA A 384 13.27 -10.30 -4.92
C ALA A 384 14.26 -9.83 -5.97
N ARG A 385 15.19 -10.72 -6.35
CA ARG A 385 16.27 -10.44 -7.30
C ARG A 385 15.83 -10.73 -8.72
N PHE A 386 16.31 -9.95 -9.68
CA PHE A 386 16.13 -10.22 -11.10
C PHE A 386 17.28 -9.64 -11.91
N LEU A 387 18.03 -10.47 -12.63
CA LEU A 387 19.26 -10.08 -13.33
C LEU A 387 20.25 -9.39 -12.36
N TRP A 388 20.57 -8.11 -12.58
CA TRP A 388 21.39 -7.29 -11.68
C TRP A 388 20.59 -6.58 -10.58
N VAL A 389 19.26 -6.56 -10.66
CA VAL A 389 18.39 -5.92 -9.67
C VAL A 389 18.39 -6.77 -8.41
N HIS A 390 18.77 -6.18 -7.28
CA HIS A 390 18.82 -6.89 -5.99
C HIS A 390 17.49 -6.85 -5.22
N ASP A 391 16.63 -5.86 -5.49
CA ASP A 391 15.31 -5.72 -4.89
C ASP A 391 14.33 -5.07 -5.89
N LEU A 392 13.33 -5.83 -6.34
CA LEU A 392 12.31 -5.37 -7.29
C LEU A 392 11.36 -4.31 -6.72
N SER A 393 11.27 -4.19 -5.40
CA SER A 393 10.44 -3.20 -4.70
C SER A 393 11.12 -1.82 -4.54
N GLN A 394 12.43 -1.75 -4.77
CA GLN A 394 13.25 -0.54 -4.64
C GLN A 394 13.71 -0.01 -6.00
N PRO A 395 14.25 1.22 -6.08
CA PRO A 395 14.92 1.72 -7.28
C PRO A 395 16.11 0.83 -7.70
N ASP A 396 16.30 0.63 -9.01
CA ASP A 396 17.38 -0.17 -9.60
C ASP A 396 18.75 0.54 -9.56
N THR A 397 19.20 1.01 -8.40
CA THR A 397 20.47 1.73 -8.30
C THR A 397 21.67 0.79 -8.36
N VAL A 398 22.35 0.76 -9.51
CA VAL A 398 23.54 -0.09 -9.72
C VAL A 398 24.84 0.58 -9.26
N ALA A 399 24.90 1.91 -9.30
CA ALA A 399 26.07 2.70 -8.93
C ALA A 399 25.67 4.14 -8.63
N HIS A 400 26.55 4.90 -7.99
CA HIS A 400 26.43 6.35 -7.87
C HIS A 400 27.55 7.01 -8.69
N LEU A 401 27.23 8.04 -9.45
CA LEU A 401 28.24 8.76 -10.23
C LEU A 401 29.27 9.41 -9.30
N PRO A 402 30.58 9.21 -9.51
CA PRO A 402 31.64 9.53 -8.55
C PRO A 402 31.76 11.04 -8.21
N VAL A 403 31.24 11.93 -9.06
CA VAL A 403 31.32 13.39 -8.87
C VAL A 403 29.98 13.99 -8.42
N LEU A 404 28.86 13.44 -8.89
CA LEU A 404 27.52 14.02 -8.67
C LEU A 404 26.73 13.28 -7.59
N GLY A 405 27.18 12.12 -7.14
CA GLY A 405 26.42 11.24 -6.23
C GLY A 405 25.10 10.75 -6.82
N TRP A 406 24.88 10.94 -8.13
CA TRP A 406 23.61 10.63 -8.78
C TRP A 406 23.45 9.11 -8.93
N PRO A 407 22.32 8.51 -8.48
CA PRO A 407 22.10 7.07 -8.59
C PRO A 407 21.85 6.67 -10.04
N VAL A 408 22.58 5.70 -10.58
CA VAL A 408 22.42 5.18 -11.94
C VAL A 408 21.39 4.05 -11.92
N ASN A 409 20.23 4.25 -12.56
CA ASN A 409 19.15 3.27 -12.58
C ASN A 409 18.93 2.71 -14.00
N ILE A 410 19.30 1.45 -14.26
CA ILE A 410 19.35 0.89 -15.61
C ILE A 410 17.95 0.57 -16.16
N ILE A 411 17.09 -0.08 -15.37
CA ILE A 411 15.77 -0.52 -15.83
C ILE A 411 14.88 0.67 -16.25
N PRO A 412 14.77 1.80 -15.49
CA PRO A 412 14.06 2.99 -15.96
C PRO A 412 14.64 3.59 -17.24
N LEU A 413 15.96 3.56 -17.44
CA LEU A 413 16.58 4.02 -18.69
C LEU A 413 16.22 3.12 -19.87
N CYS A 414 16.23 1.80 -19.67
CA CYS A 414 15.77 0.83 -20.67
C CYS A 414 14.28 1.03 -21.01
N MET A 415 13.46 1.32 -20.00
CA MET A 415 12.06 1.65 -20.17
C MET A 415 11.88 2.88 -21.06
N ALA A 416 12.59 3.97 -20.78
CA ALA A 416 12.54 5.19 -21.58
C ALA A 416 13.04 4.94 -23.02
N ALA A 417 14.15 4.21 -23.18
CA ALA A 417 14.70 3.89 -24.50
C ALA A 417 13.73 3.06 -25.34
N THR A 418 13.13 2.01 -24.76
CA THR A 418 12.11 1.19 -25.44
C THR A 418 10.85 1.98 -25.74
N GLN A 419 10.47 2.95 -24.89
CA GLN A 419 9.33 3.82 -25.15
C GLN A 419 9.61 4.80 -26.30
N VAL A 420 10.80 5.39 -26.38
CA VAL A 420 11.22 6.22 -27.53
C VAL A 420 11.22 5.40 -28.82
N TRP A 421 11.73 4.18 -28.78
CA TRP A 421 11.70 3.27 -29.93
C TRP A 421 10.26 2.96 -30.37
N LEU A 422 9.37 2.65 -29.42
CA LEU A 422 7.96 2.41 -29.71
C LEU A 422 7.27 3.64 -30.33
N ILE A 423 7.53 4.85 -29.80
CA ILE A 423 6.99 6.10 -30.36
C ILE A 423 7.50 6.33 -31.78
N ALA A 424 8.77 6.04 -32.06
CA ALA A 424 9.35 6.17 -33.39
C ALA A 424 8.69 5.22 -34.41
N MET A 425 8.23 4.04 -33.97
CA MET A 425 7.52 3.08 -34.82
C MET A 425 6.03 3.40 -35.00
N THR A 426 5.44 4.14 -34.07
CA THR A 426 4.00 4.43 -34.04
C THR A 426 3.66 5.52 -35.07
N PRO A 427 2.58 5.38 -35.86
CA PRO A 427 2.17 6.41 -36.81
C PRO A 427 1.92 7.76 -36.13
N LYS A 428 2.45 8.84 -36.70
CA LYS A 428 2.36 10.20 -36.15
C LYS A 428 0.98 10.83 -36.38
N THR A 429 -0.02 10.40 -35.63
CA THR A 429 -1.38 10.98 -35.64
C THR A 429 -1.50 12.17 -34.69
N GLY A 430 -2.44 13.09 -34.94
CA GLY A 430 -2.73 14.23 -34.06
C GLY A 430 -2.16 15.57 -34.55
N ASP A 431 -2.53 16.64 -33.85
CA ASP A 431 -2.02 17.98 -34.14
C ASP A 431 -0.55 18.13 -33.69
N PRO A 432 0.19 19.15 -34.17
CA PRO A 432 1.59 19.35 -33.82
C PRO A 432 1.85 19.45 -32.31
N THR A 433 0.89 19.96 -31.55
CA THR A 433 1.00 20.11 -30.08
C THR A 433 0.91 18.76 -29.39
N GLN A 434 -0.10 17.94 -29.68
CA GLN A 434 -0.21 16.58 -29.14
C GLN A 434 1.02 15.73 -29.46
N ARG A 435 1.57 15.87 -30.67
CA ARG A 435 2.79 15.18 -31.08
C ARG A 435 4.01 15.57 -30.23
N ARG A 436 4.18 16.87 -29.93
CA ARG A 436 5.26 17.33 -29.04
C ARG A 436 5.11 16.74 -27.65
N ILE A 437 3.90 16.76 -27.08
CA ILE A 437 3.63 16.18 -25.76
C ILE A 437 3.98 14.68 -25.73
N MET A 438 3.59 13.92 -26.75
CA MET A 438 3.92 12.50 -26.86
C MET A 438 5.44 12.25 -26.92
N MET A 439 6.20 13.10 -27.61
CA MET A 439 7.67 12.98 -27.68
C MET A 439 8.36 13.24 -26.33
N PHE A 440 7.81 14.12 -25.48
CA PHE A 440 8.33 14.36 -24.13
C PHE A 440 7.82 13.38 -23.08
N THR A 441 6.78 12.59 -23.39
CA THR A 441 6.18 11.63 -22.44
C THR A 441 7.21 10.64 -21.85
N PRO A 442 8.15 10.06 -22.62
CA PRO A 442 9.17 9.19 -22.04
C PRO A 442 10.08 9.87 -21.02
N LEU A 443 10.39 11.16 -21.21
CA LEU A 443 11.21 11.92 -20.25
C LEU A 443 10.45 12.14 -18.94
N ILE A 444 9.16 12.51 -19.04
CA ILE A 444 8.28 12.69 -17.88
C ILE A 444 8.15 11.37 -17.12
N PHE A 445 7.90 10.29 -17.84
CA PHE A 445 7.70 8.97 -17.24
C PHE A 445 9.00 8.39 -16.67
N LEU A 446 10.14 8.68 -17.31
CA LEU A 446 11.47 8.41 -16.76
C LEU A 446 11.65 9.11 -15.43
N PHE A 447 11.39 10.42 -15.33
CA PHE A 447 11.52 11.17 -14.07
C PHE A 447 10.67 10.58 -12.95
N ILE A 448 9.42 10.21 -13.24
CA ILE A 448 8.51 9.58 -12.28
C ILE A 448 9.03 8.20 -11.84
N CYS A 449 9.39 7.34 -12.79
CA CYS A 449 9.79 5.95 -12.50
C CYS A 449 11.25 5.82 -12.05
N TYR A 450 12.07 6.87 -12.20
CA TYR A 450 13.50 6.81 -11.88
C TYR A 450 13.72 6.46 -10.41
N ASN A 451 12.91 7.04 -9.52
CA ASN A 451 12.99 6.82 -8.08
C ASN A 451 11.93 5.83 -7.56
N PHE A 452 11.26 5.12 -8.46
CA PHE A 452 10.20 4.18 -8.10
C PHE A 452 10.69 2.73 -8.14
N ALA A 453 9.85 1.80 -7.69
CA ALA A 453 10.14 0.36 -7.68
C ALA A 453 10.54 -0.16 -9.07
N ALA A 454 11.65 -0.90 -9.14
CA ALA A 454 12.18 -1.48 -10.37
C ALA A 454 11.18 -2.41 -11.08
N ALA A 455 10.33 -3.11 -10.32
CA ALA A 455 9.25 -3.96 -10.84
C ALA A 455 8.33 -3.22 -11.83
N LEU A 456 8.00 -1.97 -11.55
CA LEU A 456 7.14 -1.17 -12.41
C LEU A 456 7.83 -0.85 -13.74
N ALA A 457 9.07 -0.40 -13.68
CA ALA A 457 9.86 -0.08 -14.87
C ALA A 457 10.17 -1.34 -15.70
N LEU A 458 10.39 -2.50 -15.04
CA LEU A 458 10.55 -3.79 -15.69
C LEU A 458 9.30 -4.18 -16.48
N TYR A 459 8.12 -4.06 -15.86
CA TYR A 459 6.84 -4.27 -16.53
C TYR A 459 6.73 -3.39 -17.79
N TYR A 460 7.02 -2.09 -17.69
CA TYR A 460 6.93 -1.20 -18.84
C TYR A 460 7.93 -1.52 -19.95
N THR A 461 9.18 -1.86 -19.60
CA THR A 461 10.18 -2.28 -20.58
C THR A 461 9.67 -3.50 -21.36
N ALA A 462 9.17 -4.53 -20.66
CA ALA A 462 8.59 -5.72 -21.29
C ALA A 462 7.37 -5.36 -22.16
N GLN A 463 6.48 -4.55 -21.61
CA GLN A 463 5.27 -4.08 -22.27
C GLN A 463 5.58 -3.32 -23.57
N ASN A 464 6.63 -2.50 -23.59
CA ASN A 464 7.09 -1.78 -24.79
C ASN A 464 7.71 -2.74 -25.82
N LEU A 465 8.55 -3.68 -25.38
CA LEU A 465 9.16 -4.67 -26.25
C LEU A 465 8.11 -5.54 -26.95
N PHE A 466 7.09 -6.01 -26.22
CA PHE A 466 5.98 -6.74 -26.83
C PHE A 466 5.20 -5.89 -27.85
N SER A 467 4.94 -4.60 -27.57
CA SER A 467 4.35 -3.70 -28.57
C SER A 467 5.21 -3.61 -29.82
N ILE A 468 6.53 -3.46 -29.67
CA ILE A 468 7.46 -3.33 -30.79
C ILE A 468 7.40 -4.59 -31.66
N VAL A 469 7.44 -5.78 -31.04
CA VAL A 469 7.27 -7.07 -31.74
C VAL A 469 5.94 -7.11 -32.49
N GLN A 470 4.84 -6.72 -31.85
CA GLN A 470 3.52 -6.66 -32.48
C GLN A 470 3.49 -5.69 -33.67
N PHE A 471 4.13 -4.51 -33.56
CA PHE A 471 4.21 -3.55 -34.66
C PHE A 471 4.96 -4.12 -35.86
N TYR A 472 6.05 -4.85 -35.64
CA TYR A 472 6.77 -5.54 -36.73
C TYR A 472 5.92 -6.62 -37.37
N GLN A 473 5.22 -7.44 -36.58
CA GLN A 473 4.35 -8.49 -37.11
C GLN A 473 3.18 -7.92 -37.93
N ASN A 474 2.55 -6.84 -37.45
CA ASN A 474 1.46 -6.17 -38.16
C ASN A 474 1.93 -5.37 -39.40
N LYS A 475 3.24 -5.15 -39.59
CA LYS A 475 3.79 -4.50 -40.81
C LYS A 475 3.99 -5.50 -41.95
N ARG A 476 4.21 -6.78 -41.63
CA ARG A 476 4.08 -7.88 -42.60
C ARG A 476 2.60 -8.09 -42.90
#